data_AF-A0A9E6A3I6-F1
#
_entry.id   AF-A0A9E6A3I6-F1
#
_cell.length_a   1.000
_cell.length_b   1.000
_cell.length_c   1.000
_cell.angle_alpha   90.00
_cell.angle_beta   90.00
_cell.angle_gamma   90.00
#
_symmetry.space_group_name_H-M   'P 1'
#
loop_
_entity.id
_entity.type
_entity.pdbx_description
1 polymer ?
#
loop_
_entity_poly.entity_id
_entity_poly.type
_entity_poly.pdbx_seq_one_letter_code
_entity_poly.pdbx_strand_id
1 'polypeptide(L)'
;MPDTSTDLKPKASARKKSARKKLYALHSWLGFHLAAIMALVLATGTIATVSHEIDWVFQHDMKVSPDGAMVSWGEMQAAVQAYKPGATIGSISKMQGDHFAYRADVTDEYGQRRFVHVNQWTGEVTGETHPMTVQRVFRDLHRYLFMPNFIGLPLVTSLAFILAISLYTGLKTTRKWRTLLFRVRTDKGARVMWGDAHKAAGLWGIWFFVVMITTGIWYLIEFGVSVNYVATKKPNPIPSATLTIEQVGEIGQVMPTQNLDNVVEAAEEAYPGLNIKLISFPRAANGTYFVQGMVGNPLIRPRSNGVFLHPATLEVLHVRRSKEYPAFYYINEMADPLHFGYFGGLPTKLIWFIFGVAMTGLSVTGVWLTWRRLKTISPSKAQYATLPVLVLSMYFFTIWFDRFQYPSPPSEEVPFGTMTTDGIQARATIARSGDAAEDATIRFALLSQAGRPIVQSARLEFWDDQELVQAFSDLRFRGLRETAILQQVVPEAILADADQIRASVTFSDESETQFEILRRLK
;
A
#
# COMPACT_ATOMS: atom_id res chain seq x y z
N MET A 1 -32.87 -38.94 -62.78
CA MET A 1 -31.63 -38.22 -62.48
C MET A 1 -31.48 -38.16 -60.97
N PRO A 2 -30.44 -38.77 -60.36
CA PRO A 2 -30.22 -38.63 -58.93
C PRO A 2 -29.50 -37.30 -58.63
N ASP A 3 -30.11 -36.55 -57.73
CA ASP A 3 -29.63 -35.29 -57.17
C ASP A 3 -28.34 -35.53 -56.39
N THR A 4 -27.24 -34.95 -56.87
CA THR A 4 -25.91 -35.02 -56.22
C THR A 4 -25.64 -33.68 -55.54
N SER A 5 -26.34 -33.41 -54.44
CA SER A 5 -25.92 -32.39 -53.49
C SER A 5 -24.72 -32.91 -52.69
N THR A 6 -23.52 -32.79 -53.27
CA THR A 6 -22.27 -32.97 -52.52
C THR A 6 -22.17 -31.87 -51.46
N ASP A 7 -22.56 -32.20 -50.24
CA ASP A 7 -22.33 -31.40 -49.04
C ASP A 7 -20.82 -31.39 -48.73
N LEU A 8 -20.11 -30.48 -49.40
CA LEU A 8 -18.65 -30.33 -49.28
C LEU A 8 -18.32 -29.78 -47.89
N LYS A 9 -18.11 -30.70 -46.92
CA LYS A 9 -17.49 -30.36 -45.63
C LYS A 9 -16.23 -29.53 -45.89
N PRO A 10 -16.11 -28.31 -45.33
CA PRO A 10 -15.00 -27.42 -45.66
C PRO A 10 -13.66 -28.07 -45.31
N LYS A 11 -12.75 -28.15 -46.31
CA LYS A 11 -11.40 -28.72 -46.16
C LYS A 11 -10.72 -28.17 -44.90
N ALA A 12 -10.11 -29.03 -44.09
CA ALA A 12 -9.53 -28.68 -42.80
C ALA A 12 -8.53 -27.49 -42.85
N SER A 13 -7.86 -27.27 -43.99
CA SER A 13 -6.98 -26.11 -44.22
C SER A 13 -7.73 -24.78 -44.31
N ALA A 14 -8.91 -24.74 -44.93
CA ALA A 14 -9.79 -23.57 -45.01
C ALA A 14 -10.36 -23.21 -43.62
N ARG A 15 -10.77 -24.23 -42.85
CA ARG A 15 -11.21 -24.07 -41.45
C ARG A 15 -10.10 -23.49 -40.56
N LYS A 16 -8.86 -23.98 -40.69
CA LYS A 16 -7.68 -23.43 -39.98
C LYS A 16 -7.37 -21.97 -40.38
N LYS A 17 -7.52 -21.60 -41.66
CA LYS A 17 -7.32 -20.22 -42.16
C LYS A 17 -8.39 -19.26 -41.60
N SER A 18 -9.64 -19.70 -41.53
CA SER A 18 -10.76 -18.94 -40.93
C SER A 18 -10.58 -18.72 -39.42
N ALA A 19 -10.21 -19.76 -38.67
CA ALA A 19 -9.97 -19.66 -37.23
C ALA A 19 -8.84 -18.67 -36.89
N ARG A 20 -7.73 -18.68 -37.64
CA ARG A 20 -6.63 -17.72 -37.43
C ARG A 20 -7.05 -16.27 -37.70
N LYS A 21 -7.89 -16.03 -38.72
CA LYS A 21 -8.42 -14.68 -39.00
C LYS A 21 -9.25 -14.17 -37.82
N LYS A 22 -10.05 -15.04 -37.21
CA LYS A 22 -10.82 -14.70 -35.99
C LYS A 22 -9.91 -14.38 -34.81
N LEU A 23 -8.87 -15.19 -34.55
CA LEU A 23 -7.92 -14.92 -33.46
C LEU A 23 -7.15 -13.61 -33.67
N TYR A 24 -6.75 -13.31 -34.91
CA TYR A 24 -6.10 -12.03 -35.23
C TYR A 24 -7.06 -10.84 -35.06
N ALA A 25 -8.32 -11.00 -35.46
CA ALA A 25 -9.34 -9.99 -35.24
C ALA A 25 -9.56 -9.75 -33.74
N LEU A 26 -9.63 -10.81 -32.92
CA LEU A 26 -9.76 -10.70 -31.47
C LEU A 26 -8.54 -10.02 -30.83
N HIS A 27 -7.32 -10.46 -31.18
CA HIS A 27 -6.08 -9.85 -30.69
C HIS A 27 -6.01 -8.35 -31.01
N SER A 28 -6.29 -8.01 -32.28
CA SER A 28 -6.29 -6.62 -32.76
C SER A 28 -7.44 -5.80 -32.14
N TRP A 29 -8.57 -6.43 -31.84
CA TRP A 29 -9.70 -5.78 -31.19
C TRP A 29 -9.36 -5.44 -29.73
N LEU A 30 -8.90 -6.41 -28.94
CA LEU A 30 -8.49 -6.21 -27.55
C LEU A 30 -7.38 -5.16 -27.45
N GLY A 31 -6.30 -5.34 -28.21
CA GLY A 31 -5.14 -4.45 -28.20
C GLY A 31 -5.38 -3.06 -28.80
N PHE A 32 -6.53 -2.79 -29.41
CA PHE A 32 -6.91 -1.45 -29.85
C PHE A 32 -7.92 -0.81 -28.90
N HIS A 33 -8.94 -1.56 -28.48
CA HIS A 33 -10.05 -1.01 -27.71
C HIS A 33 -9.73 -0.85 -26.22
N LEU A 34 -8.96 -1.77 -25.64
CA LEU A 34 -8.57 -1.74 -24.23
C LEU A 34 -7.17 -1.16 -24.01
N ALA A 35 -6.56 -0.63 -25.07
CA ALA A 35 -5.16 -0.23 -25.05
C ALA A 35 -4.86 0.91 -24.07
N ALA A 36 -5.79 1.86 -23.90
CA ALA A 36 -5.59 3.02 -23.03
C ALA A 36 -5.44 2.57 -21.57
N ILE A 37 -6.40 1.79 -21.06
CA ILE A 37 -6.35 1.28 -19.69
C ILE A 37 -5.20 0.28 -19.49
N MET A 38 -4.95 -0.59 -20.48
CA MET A 38 -3.82 -1.51 -20.44
C MET A 38 -2.48 -0.76 -20.42
N ALA A 39 -2.30 0.25 -21.27
CA ALA A 39 -1.08 1.04 -21.31
C ALA A 39 -0.85 1.81 -20.00
N LEU A 40 -1.91 2.38 -19.41
CA LEU A 40 -1.83 3.04 -18.11
C LEU A 40 -1.36 2.08 -17.01
N VAL A 41 -2.00 0.92 -16.88
CA VAL A 41 -1.65 -0.07 -15.84
C VAL A 41 -0.24 -0.64 -16.08
N LEU A 42 0.12 -0.95 -17.33
CA LEU A 42 1.45 -1.46 -17.66
C LEU A 42 2.56 -0.43 -17.43
N ALA A 43 2.35 0.82 -17.83
CA ALA A 43 3.32 1.89 -17.65
C ALA A 43 3.53 2.21 -16.16
N THR A 44 2.44 2.30 -15.41
CA THR A 44 2.49 2.60 -13.97
C THR A 44 3.10 1.45 -13.19
N GLY A 45 2.83 0.19 -13.56
CA GLY A 45 3.48 -0.99 -12.99
C GLY A 45 4.98 -1.04 -13.29
N THR A 46 5.37 -0.69 -14.52
CA THR A 46 6.78 -0.59 -14.92
C THR A 46 7.53 0.43 -14.08
N ILE A 47 6.95 1.61 -13.87
CA ILE A 47 7.55 2.65 -13.01
C ILE A 47 7.57 2.19 -11.54
N ALA A 48 6.49 1.55 -11.07
CA ALA A 48 6.40 1.04 -9.70
C ALA A 48 7.52 0.05 -9.37
N THR A 49 7.99 -0.75 -10.33
CA THR A 49 9.12 -1.68 -10.14
C THR A 49 10.37 -0.99 -9.59
N VAL A 50 10.71 0.22 -10.05
CA VAL A 50 11.92 0.97 -9.64
C VAL A 50 11.60 2.23 -8.82
N SER A 51 10.38 2.32 -8.30
CA SER A 51 9.88 3.54 -7.66
C SER A 51 10.60 3.90 -6.36
N HIS A 52 11.13 2.91 -5.63
CA HIS A 52 12.00 3.16 -4.47
C HIS A 52 13.32 3.81 -4.86
N GLU A 53 13.92 3.41 -5.98
CA GLU A 53 15.13 4.03 -6.52
C GLU A 53 14.84 5.44 -7.03
N ILE A 54 13.67 5.66 -7.63
CA ILE A 54 13.24 7.02 -8.02
C ILE A 54 13.09 7.90 -6.78
N ASP A 55 12.42 7.40 -5.73
CA ASP A 55 12.33 8.10 -4.45
C ASP A 55 13.73 8.41 -3.89
N TRP A 56 14.63 7.44 -3.90
CA TRP A 56 16.02 7.60 -3.46
C TRP A 56 16.77 8.67 -4.24
N VAL A 57 16.58 8.77 -5.56
CA VAL A 57 17.23 9.81 -6.38
C VAL A 57 16.81 11.21 -5.93
N PHE A 58 15.52 11.41 -5.65
CA PHE A 58 14.94 12.72 -5.34
C PHE A 58 14.96 13.10 -3.85
N GLN A 59 14.92 12.12 -2.95
CA GLN A 59 14.85 12.32 -1.49
C GLN A 59 16.23 12.06 -0.88
N HIS A 60 16.96 13.13 -0.60
CA HIS A 60 18.33 13.03 -0.06
C HIS A 60 18.36 12.37 1.33
N ASP A 61 17.30 12.52 2.12
CA ASP A 61 17.15 11.90 3.44
C ASP A 61 17.16 10.37 3.38
N MET A 62 16.89 9.77 2.22
CA MET A 62 16.93 8.31 2.06
C MET A 62 18.34 7.77 1.78
N LYS A 63 19.33 8.64 1.51
CA LYS A 63 20.65 8.24 1.01
C LYS A 63 21.63 8.03 2.16
N VAL A 64 22.29 6.88 2.17
CA VAL A 64 23.41 6.58 3.08
C VAL A 64 24.52 5.88 2.32
N SER A 65 25.73 5.89 2.89
CA SER A 65 26.87 5.12 2.39
C SER A 65 27.28 4.08 3.43
N PRO A 66 27.61 2.85 3.02
CA PRO A 66 28.14 1.85 3.94
C PRO A 66 29.39 2.37 4.67
N ASP A 67 29.35 2.32 6.00
CA ASP A 67 30.43 2.82 6.87
C ASP A 67 30.67 1.87 8.05
N GLY A 68 31.17 0.67 7.75
CA GLY A 68 31.54 -0.31 8.78
C GLY A 68 30.38 -1.19 9.27
N ALA A 69 30.33 -1.42 10.59
CA ALA A 69 29.32 -2.26 11.22
C ALA A 69 28.01 -1.49 11.42
N MET A 70 26.87 -2.18 11.31
CA MET A 70 25.59 -1.55 11.56
C MET A 70 25.41 -1.26 13.06
N VAL A 71 24.79 -0.12 13.37
CA VAL A 71 24.32 0.18 14.72
C VAL A 71 23.17 -0.75 15.12
N SER A 72 22.91 -0.83 16.43
CA SER A 72 21.87 -1.70 16.97
C SER A 72 20.45 -1.18 16.64
N TRP A 73 19.44 -2.03 16.75
CA TRP A 73 18.06 -1.59 16.53
C TRP A 73 17.58 -0.66 17.65
N GLY A 74 18.06 -0.86 18.88
CA GLY A 74 17.84 0.01 20.02
C GLY A 74 18.45 1.39 19.82
N GLU A 75 19.65 1.48 19.26
CA GLU A 75 20.29 2.76 18.91
C GLU A 75 19.48 3.51 17.85
N MET A 76 19.05 2.81 16.78
CA MET A 76 18.17 3.41 15.77
C MET A 76 16.83 3.87 16.36
N GLN A 77 16.23 3.09 17.25
CA GLN A 77 15.01 3.49 17.97
C GLN A 77 15.23 4.76 18.78
N ALA A 78 16.33 4.83 19.54
CA ALA A 78 16.67 5.99 20.36
C ALA A 78 16.88 7.23 19.50
N ALA A 79 17.56 7.10 18.35
CA ALA A 79 17.77 8.19 17.40
C ALA A 79 16.45 8.74 16.84
N VAL A 80 15.52 7.86 16.43
CA VAL A 80 14.18 8.29 15.97
C VAL A 80 13.42 9.02 17.08
N GLN A 81 13.45 8.47 18.30
CA GLN A 81 12.73 9.04 19.44
C GLN A 81 13.29 10.40 19.85
N ALA A 82 14.61 10.59 19.75
CA ALA A 82 15.28 11.86 20.01
C ALA A 82 14.98 12.90 18.91
N TYR A 83 14.89 12.47 17.65
CA TYR A 83 14.58 13.36 16.51
C TYR A 83 13.11 13.84 16.52
N LYS A 84 12.18 12.98 16.93
CA LYS A 84 10.76 13.33 17.10
C LYS A 84 10.25 12.94 18.50
N PRO A 85 10.56 13.73 19.54
CA PRO A 85 10.01 13.51 20.87
C PRO A 85 8.48 13.51 20.83
N GLY A 86 7.84 12.56 21.52
CA GLY A 86 6.38 12.45 21.56
C GLY A 86 5.73 11.78 20.35
N ALA A 87 6.44 11.58 19.24
CA ALA A 87 5.93 10.78 18.13
C ALA A 87 5.93 9.29 18.47
N THR A 88 4.94 8.58 17.94
CA THR A 88 4.82 7.13 18.09
C THR A 88 5.42 6.41 16.90
N ILE A 89 6.37 5.52 17.18
CA ILE A 89 6.98 4.65 16.19
C ILE A 89 6.06 3.45 15.94
N GLY A 90 5.52 3.33 14.73
CA GLY A 90 4.69 2.19 14.32
C GLY A 90 5.50 1.01 13.79
N SER A 91 6.67 1.27 13.19
CA SER A 91 7.63 0.24 12.77
C SER A 91 8.98 0.84 12.39
N ILE A 92 10.05 0.07 12.53
CA ILE A 92 11.34 0.35 11.89
C ILE A 92 11.64 -0.76 10.88
N SER A 93 12.06 -0.39 9.68
CA SER A 93 12.24 -1.32 8.55
C SER A 93 13.53 -1.10 7.79
N LYS A 94 14.17 -2.21 7.43
CA LYS A 94 15.28 -2.24 6.49
C LYS A 94 14.76 -1.94 5.09
N MET A 95 15.35 -0.95 4.44
CA MET A 95 15.06 -0.59 3.05
C MET A 95 15.90 -1.43 2.07
N GLN A 96 15.68 -1.27 0.76
CA GLN A 96 16.27 -2.17 -0.25
C GLN A 96 17.76 -1.87 -0.48
N GLY A 97 18.63 -2.76 -0.03
CA GLY A 97 20.08 -2.61 -0.20
C GLY A 97 20.72 -1.73 0.89
N ASP A 98 22.02 -1.52 0.76
CA ASP A 98 22.86 -0.95 1.82
C ASP A 98 23.05 0.57 1.72
N HIS A 99 22.56 1.17 0.62
CA HIS A 99 22.62 2.60 0.30
C HIS A 99 21.33 3.35 0.63
N PHE A 100 20.32 2.64 1.15
CA PHE A 100 19.12 3.24 1.70
C PHE A 100 19.22 3.31 3.21
N ALA A 101 18.90 4.47 3.77
CA ALA A 101 18.63 4.62 5.19
C ALA A 101 17.50 3.68 5.61
N TYR A 102 17.56 3.18 6.85
CA TYR A 102 16.44 2.45 7.42
C TYR A 102 15.29 3.42 7.67
N ARG A 103 14.06 2.92 7.57
CA ARG A 103 12.86 3.76 7.65
C ARG A 103 12.06 3.43 8.89
N ALA A 104 11.84 4.43 9.72
CA ALA A 104 10.85 4.44 10.78
C ALA A 104 9.55 5.08 10.29
N ASP A 105 8.44 4.36 10.46
CA ASP A 105 7.10 4.86 10.25
C ASP A 105 6.63 5.48 11.56
N VAL A 106 6.54 6.82 11.60
CA VAL A 106 6.18 7.55 12.81
C VAL A 106 4.87 8.31 12.60
N THR A 107 4.07 8.38 13.65
CA THR A 107 2.91 9.26 13.72
C THR A 107 3.16 10.27 14.83
N ASP A 108 3.10 11.55 14.49
CA ASP A 108 3.26 12.62 15.48
C ASP A 108 1.99 12.77 16.34
N GLU A 109 2.04 13.68 17.31
CA GLU A 109 0.92 13.98 18.22
C GLU A 109 -0.31 14.55 17.50
N TYR A 110 -0.16 14.99 16.25
CA TYR A 110 -1.23 15.51 15.41
C TYR A 110 -1.82 14.44 14.47
N GLY A 111 -1.41 13.19 14.61
CA GLY A 111 -1.83 12.10 13.73
C GLY A 111 -1.18 12.16 12.34
N GLN A 112 -0.21 13.06 12.11
CA GLN A 112 0.49 13.13 10.84
C GLN A 112 1.53 12.04 10.78
N ARG A 113 1.46 11.27 9.69
CA ARG A 113 2.41 10.20 9.45
C ARG A 113 3.63 10.75 8.72
N ARG A 114 4.83 10.37 9.17
CA ARG A 114 6.11 10.72 8.55
C ARG A 114 6.97 9.48 8.42
N PHE A 115 7.85 9.49 7.42
CA PHE A 115 8.91 8.50 7.28
C PHE A 115 10.21 9.13 7.77
N VAL A 116 10.63 8.79 8.98
CA VAL A 116 11.94 9.19 9.51
C VAL A 116 12.97 8.20 9.00
N HIS A 117 14.07 8.71 8.46
CA HIS A 117 15.14 7.90 7.89
C HIS A 117 16.35 7.91 8.83
N VAL A 118 16.87 6.74 9.14
CA VAL A 118 18.00 6.56 10.06
C VAL A 118 19.14 5.85 9.34
N ASN A 119 20.34 6.41 9.46
CA ASN A 119 21.54 5.81 8.95
C ASN A 119 21.95 4.62 9.81
N GLN A 120 21.76 3.42 9.29
CA GLN A 120 22.12 2.17 9.96
C GLN A 120 23.63 2.01 10.19
N TRP A 121 24.48 2.84 9.59
CA TRP A 121 25.94 2.78 9.74
C TRP A 121 26.46 3.72 10.83
N THR A 122 25.79 4.86 11.04
CA THR A 122 26.24 5.90 11.99
C THR A 122 25.31 6.13 13.16
N GLY A 123 24.07 5.60 13.13
CA GLY A 123 23.05 5.85 14.14
C GLY A 123 22.34 7.20 14.03
N GLU A 124 22.73 8.04 13.06
CA GLU A 124 22.18 9.38 12.90
C GLU A 124 20.90 9.39 12.05
N VAL A 125 19.96 10.27 12.40
CA VAL A 125 18.78 10.54 11.57
C VAL A 125 19.18 11.41 10.38
N THR A 126 18.94 10.93 9.17
CA THR A 126 19.27 11.62 7.92
C THR A 126 18.20 12.64 7.51
N GLY A 127 16.99 12.50 8.03
CA GLY A 127 15.88 13.42 7.82
C GLY A 127 14.53 12.72 7.84
N GLU A 128 13.48 13.39 7.36
CA GLU A 128 12.14 12.81 7.24
C GLU A 128 11.49 13.12 5.91
N THR A 129 10.64 12.21 5.42
CA THR A 129 9.91 12.41 4.17
C THR A 129 8.42 12.17 4.32
N HIS A 130 7.65 12.81 3.44
CA HIS A 130 6.21 12.66 3.40
C HIS A 130 5.82 11.25 2.91
N PRO A 131 4.76 10.61 3.45
CA PRO A 131 4.34 9.28 3.01
C PRO A 131 3.85 9.20 1.56
N MET A 132 3.54 10.35 0.95
CA MET A 132 3.18 10.50 -0.46
C MET A 132 4.45 10.48 -1.33
N THR A 133 5.07 9.31 -1.43
CA THR A 133 6.27 9.11 -2.26
C THR A 133 5.90 8.72 -3.69
N VAL A 134 6.86 8.74 -4.62
CA VAL A 134 6.69 8.22 -5.99
C VAL A 134 6.23 6.76 -5.94
N GLN A 135 6.81 5.96 -5.03
CA GLN A 135 6.37 4.60 -4.81
C GLN A 135 4.90 4.51 -4.40
N ARG A 136 4.43 5.38 -3.49
CA ARG A 136 3.04 5.40 -3.03
C ARG A 136 2.09 5.71 -4.19
N VAL A 137 2.36 6.80 -4.92
CA VAL A 137 1.55 7.26 -6.07
C VAL A 137 1.43 6.17 -7.13
N PHE A 138 2.56 5.65 -7.64
CA PHE A 138 2.53 4.69 -8.74
C PHE A 138 2.00 3.32 -8.33
N ARG A 139 2.23 2.90 -7.09
CA ARG A 139 1.65 1.65 -6.57
C ARG A 139 0.13 1.73 -6.45
N ASP A 140 -0.41 2.84 -5.93
CA ASP A 140 -1.86 2.98 -5.74
C ASP A 140 -2.57 3.25 -7.08
N LEU A 141 -1.94 3.97 -8.01
CA LEU A 141 -2.43 4.10 -9.39
C LEU A 141 -2.40 2.75 -10.12
N HIS A 142 -1.30 2.00 -10.05
CA HIS A 142 -1.20 0.71 -10.72
C HIS A 142 -2.18 -0.32 -10.16
N ARG A 143 -2.24 -0.46 -8.83
CA ARG A 143 -2.99 -1.51 -8.14
C ARG A 143 -4.48 -1.22 -8.02
N TYR A 144 -4.85 0.06 -7.87
CA TYR A 144 -6.22 0.46 -7.58
C TYR A 144 -6.78 1.52 -8.53
N LEU A 145 -5.96 2.12 -9.40
CA LEU A 145 -6.31 3.33 -10.15
C LEU A 145 -6.81 4.45 -9.22
N PHE A 146 -6.23 4.54 -8.02
CA PHE A 146 -6.67 5.39 -6.90
C PHE A 146 -8.06 5.08 -6.31
N MET A 147 -8.82 4.16 -6.89
CA MET A 147 -10.14 3.77 -6.38
C MET A 147 -10.03 3.01 -5.05
N PRO A 148 -11.12 2.91 -4.27
CA PRO A 148 -11.15 2.05 -3.09
C PRO A 148 -10.75 0.61 -3.41
N ASN A 149 -10.11 -0.07 -2.46
CA ASN A 149 -9.53 -1.40 -2.66
C ASN A 149 -10.52 -2.43 -3.24
N PHE A 150 -11.80 -2.37 -2.81
CA PHE A 150 -12.86 -3.29 -3.21
C PHE A 150 -13.37 -3.07 -4.64
N ILE A 151 -13.03 -1.94 -5.28
CA ILE A 151 -13.32 -1.64 -6.69
C ILE A 151 -12.05 -1.76 -7.53
N GLY A 152 -11.02 -1.03 -7.13
CA GLY A 152 -9.80 -0.86 -7.93
C GLY A 152 -9.03 -2.15 -8.12
N LEU A 153 -8.83 -2.91 -7.03
CA LEU A 153 -8.06 -4.15 -7.07
C LEU A 153 -8.68 -5.18 -8.02
N PRO A 154 -9.95 -5.61 -7.86
CA PRO A 154 -10.54 -6.61 -8.74
C PRO A 154 -10.60 -6.14 -10.20
N LEU A 155 -10.80 -4.84 -10.45
CA LEU A 155 -10.79 -4.28 -11.81
C LEU A 155 -9.42 -4.44 -12.47
N VAL A 156 -8.35 -3.99 -11.81
CA VAL A 156 -6.98 -4.07 -12.34
C VAL A 156 -6.55 -5.52 -12.51
N THR A 157 -6.76 -6.36 -11.50
CA THR A 157 -6.33 -7.77 -11.57
C THR A 157 -7.09 -8.55 -12.63
N SER A 158 -8.34 -8.16 -12.96
CA SER A 158 -9.09 -8.77 -14.07
C SER A 158 -8.49 -8.47 -15.45
N LEU A 159 -7.69 -7.41 -15.59
CA LEU A 159 -6.95 -7.15 -16.83
C LEU A 159 -5.90 -8.23 -17.13
N ALA A 160 -5.50 -9.04 -16.14
CA ALA A 160 -4.65 -10.20 -16.36
C ALA A 160 -5.29 -11.25 -17.29
N PHE A 161 -6.63 -11.40 -17.28
CA PHE A 161 -7.33 -12.25 -18.24
C PHE A 161 -7.27 -11.69 -19.66
N ILE A 162 -7.40 -10.37 -19.80
CA ILE A 162 -7.24 -9.69 -21.09
C ILE A 162 -5.82 -9.89 -21.62
N LEU A 163 -4.82 -9.78 -20.74
CA LEU A 163 -3.42 -10.05 -21.07
C LEU A 163 -3.22 -11.51 -21.49
N ALA A 164 -3.82 -12.48 -20.78
CA ALA A 164 -3.76 -13.90 -21.11
C ALA A 164 -4.36 -14.23 -22.48
N ILE A 165 -5.56 -13.68 -22.77
CA ILE A 165 -6.21 -13.84 -24.07
C ILE A 165 -5.38 -13.18 -25.17
N SER A 166 -4.80 -12.00 -24.89
CA SER A 166 -3.93 -11.28 -25.83
C SER A 166 -2.65 -12.06 -26.14
N LEU A 167 -1.99 -12.64 -25.12
CA LEU A 167 -0.83 -13.52 -25.29
C LEU A 167 -1.19 -14.75 -26.13
N TYR A 168 -2.26 -15.46 -25.76
CA TYR A 168 -2.71 -16.65 -26.48
C TYR A 168 -3.01 -16.36 -27.95
N THR A 169 -3.80 -15.33 -28.22
CA THR A 169 -4.17 -14.93 -29.59
C THR A 169 -2.97 -14.41 -30.38
N GLY A 170 -2.05 -13.68 -29.76
CA GLY A 170 -0.80 -13.20 -30.36
C GLY A 170 0.11 -14.34 -30.80
N LEU A 171 0.32 -15.34 -29.93
CA LEU A 171 1.13 -16.52 -30.24
C LEU A 171 0.52 -17.37 -31.37
N LYS A 172 -0.80 -17.58 -31.37
CA LYS A 172 -1.48 -18.36 -32.42
C LYS A 172 -1.52 -17.68 -33.78
N THR A 173 -1.39 -16.35 -33.82
CA THR A 173 -1.45 -15.56 -35.06
C THR A 173 -0.07 -15.26 -35.65
N THR A 174 0.98 -15.27 -34.80
CA THR A 174 2.37 -15.06 -35.20
C THR A 174 2.88 -16.24 -36.05
N ARG A 175 3.41 -15.92 -37.24
CA ARG A 175 4.06 -16.90 -38.14
C ARG A 175 5.57 -16.76 -38.06
N LYS A 176 6.30 -17.84 -38.37
CA LYS A 176 7.78 -17.83 -38.45
C LYS A 176 8.44 -17.30 -37.16
N TRP A 177 7.92 -17.73 -36.00
CA TRP A 177 8.41 -17.30 -34.69
C TRP A 177 9.93 -17.42 -34.56
N ARG A 178 10.53 -18.53 -35.06
CA ARG A 178 11.98 -18.74 -35.10
C ARG A 178 12.78 -17.62 -35.79
N THR A 179 12.27 -17.09 -36.90
CA THR A 179 12.93 -16.00 -37.63
C THR A 179 12.72 -14.66 -36.93
N LEU A 180 11.54 -14.45 -36.36
CA LEU A 180 11.17 -13.20 -35.70
C LEU A 180 11.85 -13.00 -34.34
N LEU A 181 12.35 -14.08 -33.72
CA LEU A 181 13.15 -13.97 -32.50
C LEU A 181 14.41 -13.12 -32.69
N PHE A 182 15.00 -13.13 -33.89
CA PHE A 182 16.32 -12.54 -34.14
C PHE A 182 16.37 -11.54 -35.30
N ARG A 183 15.21 -11.19 -35.89
CA ARG A 183 15.18 -10.31 -37.06
C ARG A 183 14.05 -9.29 -36.99
N VAL A 184 14.44 -8.02 -36.87
CA VAL A 184 13.59 -6.84 -37.09
C VAL A 184 14.02 -6.19 -38.39
N ARG A 185 13.12 -6.08 -39.38
CA ARG A 185 13.43 -5.47 -40.68
C ARG A 185 13.25 -3.96 -40.62
N THR A 186 14.36 -3.22 -40.65
CA THR A 186 14.39 -1.75 -40.66
C THR A 186 14.33 -1.17 -42.09
N ASP A 187 14.69 -1.96 -43.11
CA ASP A 187 14.77 -1.58 -44.53
C ASP A 187 13.42 -1.57 -45.28
N LYS A 188 12.34 -2.05 -44.64
CA LYS A 188 11.01 -2.21 -45.28
C LYS A 188 9.97 -1.19 -44.81
N GLY A 189 10.42 -0.08 -44.22
CA GLY A 189 9.59 1.01 -43.72
C GLY A 189 8.98 0.75 -42.34
N ALA A 190 8.51 1.84 -41.70
CA ALA A 190 8.12 1.86 -40.29
C ALA A 190 7.04 0.82 -39.92
N ARG A 191 6.07 0.56 -40.80
CA ARG A 191 4.99 -0.41 -40.52
C ARG A 191 5.52 -1.83 -40.35
N VAL A 192 6.50 -2.22 -41.18
CA VAL A 192 7.10 -3.55 -41.10
C VAL A 192 8.04 -3.63 -39.91
N MET A 193 8.86 -2.59 -39.69
CA MET A 193 9.77 -2.50 -38.55
C MET A 193 9.03 -2.67 -37.21
N TRP A 194 8.03 -1.83 -36.93
CA TRP A 194 7.25 -1.93 -35.69
C TRP A 194 6.41 -3.20 -35.61
N GLY A 195 5.94 -3.72 -36.75
CA GLY A 195 5.24 -5.00 -36.81
C GLY A 195 6.12 -6.21 -36.54
N ASP A 196 7.42 -6.13 -36.81
CA ASP A 196 8.40 -7.15 -36.47
C ASP A 196 8.87 -6.98 -35.01
N ALA A 197 9.15 -5.74 -34.58
CA ALA A 197 9.50 -5.40 -33.20
C ALA A 197 8.41 -5.82 -32.20
N HIS A 198 7.13 -5.55 -32.50
CA HIS A 198 6.00 -5.98 -31.67
C HIS A 198 5.95 -7.52 -31.51
N LYS A 199 6.22 -8.27 -32.57
CA LYS A 199 6.23 -9.74 -32.49
C LYS A 199 7.48 -10.24 -31.74
N ALA A 200 8.64 -9.63 -31.98
CA ALA A 200 9.88 -10.00 -31.31
C ALA A 200 9.76 -9.77 -29.80
N ALA A 201 9.35 -8.59 -29.36
CA ALA A 201 9.13 -8.27 -27.95
C ALA A 201 8.07 -9.20 -27.32
N GLY A 202 6.98 -9.50 -28.03
CA GLY A 202 5.97 -10.46 -27.57
C GLY A 202 6.50 -11.89 -27.41
N LEU A 203 7.45 -12.33 -28.25
CA LEU A 203 8.06 -13.65 -28.16
C LEU A 203 9.13 -13.74 -27.07
N TRP A 204 9.98 -12.73 -26.95
CA TRP A 204 11.00 -12.66 -25.89
C TRP A 204 10.37 -12.50 -24.49
N GLY A 205 9.23 -11.81 -24.41
CA GLY A 205 8.51 -11.56 -23.17
C GLY A 205 7.61 -12.70 -22.68
N ILE A 206 7.51 -13.85 -23.36
CA ILE A 206 6.56 -14.94 -23.01
C ILE A 206 6.63 -15.31 -21.53
N TRP A 207 7.84 -15.56 -21.02
CA TRP A 207 8.04 -15.95 -19.63
C TRP A 207 7.55 -14.84 -18.67
N PHE A 208 7.83 -13.58 -19.01
CA PHE A 208 7.45 -12.43 -18.21
C PHE A 208 5.93 -12.20 -18.23
N PHE A 209 5.27 -12.36 -19.38
CA PHE A 209 3.81 -12.35 -19.45
C PHE A 209 3.20 -13.43 -18.58
N VAL A 210 3.74 -14.65 -18.58
CA VAL A 210 3.25 -15.74 -17.73
C VAL A 210 3.36 -15.36 -16.25
N VAL A 211 4.48 -14.80 -15.82
CA VAL A 211 4.63 -14.30 -14.44
C VAL A 211 3.59 -13.23 -14.12
N MET A 212 3.42 -12.21 -14.97
CA MET A 212 2.45 -11.12 -14.75
C MET A 212 1.00 -11.58 -14.77
N ILE A 213 0.64 -12.48 -15.69
CA ILE A 213 -0.70 -13.08 -15.77
C ILE A 213 -0.98 -13.90 -14.50
N THR A 214 -0.06 -14.79 -14.13
CA THR A 214 -0.27 -15.69 -12.99
C THR A 214 -0.35 -14.90 -11.69
N THR A 215 0.57 -13.97 -11.45
CA THR A 215 0.55 -13.13 -10.23
C THR A 215 -0.64 -12.18 -10.21
N GLY A 216 -1.02 -11.59 -11.36
CA GLY A 216 -2.20 -10.73 -11.47
C GLY A 216 -3.51 -11.47 -11.17
N ILE A 217 -3.69 -12.67 -11.73
CA ILE A 217 -4.84 -13.54 -11.41
C ILE A 217 -4.78 -13.98 -9.94
N TRP A 218 -3.59 -14.27 -9.42
CA TRP A 218 -3.41 -14.66 -8.03
C TRP A 218 -3.87 -13.56 -7.07
N TYR A 219 -3.56 -12.29 -7.33
CA TYR A 219 -4.06 -11.17 -6.51
C TYR A 219 -5.60 -11.07 -6.51
N LEU A 220 -6.27 -11.42 -7.61
CA LEU A 220 -7.73 -11.49 -7.64
C LEU A 220 -8.26 -12.62 -6.74
N ILE A 221 -7.58 -13.77 -6.74
CA ILE A 221 -7.91 -14.91 -5.87
C ILE A 221 -7.68 -14.54 -4.39
N GLU A 222 -6.51 -13.95 -4.07
CA GLU A 222 -6.19 -13.46 -2.73
C GLU A 222 -7.24 -12.47 -2.24
N PHE A 223 -7.68 -11.54 -3.10
CA PHE A 223 -8.76 -10.61 -2.79
C PHE A 223 -10.08 -11.33 -2.50
N GLY A 224 -10.53 -12.23 -3.37
CA GLY A 224 -11.77 -12.98 -3.16
C GLY A 224 -11.76 -13.82 -1.88
N VAL A 225 -10.61 -14.43 -1.56
CA VAL A 225 -10.40 -15.16 -0.31
C VAL A 225 -10.48 -14.21 0.90
N SER A 226 -9.86 -13.04 0.83
CA SER A 226 -9.90 -12.03 1.90
C SER A 226 -11.32 -11.51 2.16
N VAL A 227 -12.09 -11.22 1.10
CA VAL A 227 -13.51 -10.81 1.21
C VAL A 227 -14.34 -11.92 1.86
N ASN A 228 -14.09 -13.17 1.49
CA ASN A 228 -14.77 -14.31 2.10
C ASN A 228 -14.41 -14.48 3.58
N TYR A 229 -13.15 -14.25 3.97
CA TYR A 229 -12.76 -14.29 5.39
C TYR A 229 -13.52 -13.27 6.22
N VAL A 230 -13.58 -12.02 5.74
CA VAL A 230 -14.33 -10.94 6.38
C VAL A 230 -15.82 -11.30 6.46
N ALA A 231 -16.43 -11.69 5.33
CA ALA A 231 -17.86 -11.99 5.26
C ALA A 231 -18.28 -13.19 6.12
N THR A 232 -17.40 -14.20 6.27
CA THR A 232 -17.70 -15.44 7.02
C THR A 232 -17.13 -15.45 8.44
N LYS A 233 -16.40 -14.41 8.85
CA LYS A 233 -15.68 -14.32 10.14
C LYS A 233 -14.80 -15.54 10.44
N LYS A 234 -14.28 -16.19 9.40
CA LYS A 234 -13.40 -17.36 9.56
C LYS A 234 -12.02 -16.90 10.06
N PRO A 235 -11.40 -17.64 10.99
CA PRO A 235 -10.06 -17.30 11.48
C PRO A 235 -9.04 -17.33 10.34
N ASN A 236 -8.08 -16.42 10.38
CA ASN A 236 -6.98 -16.38 9.43
C ASN A 236 -6.16 -17.68 9.59
N PRO A 237 -5.99 -18.48 8.53
CA PRO A 237 -5.24 -19.74 8.60
C PRO A 237 -3.73 -19.55 8.71
N ILE A 238 -3.21 -18.33 8.53
CA ILE A 238 -1.86 -17.99 8.97
C ILE A 238 -1.98 -17.51 10.41
N PRO A 239 -1.44 -18.25 11.39
CA PRO A 239 -1.51 -17.85 12.79
C PRO A 239 -0.82 -16.50 13.00
N SER A 240 -1.45 -15.68 13.84
CA SER A 240 -0.91 -14.45 14.41
C SER A 240 -1.18 -14.48 15.89
N ALA A 241 -0.30 -13.87 16.69
CA ALA A 241 -0.54 -13.72 18.12
C ALA A 241 -0.96 -12.30 18.46
N THR A 242 -2.07 -12.22 19.18
CA THR A 242 -2.54 -11.04 19.92
C THR A 242 -2.66 -11.43 21.38
N LEU A 243 -2.63 -10.43 22.25
CA LEU A 243 -2.83 -10.66 23.68
C LEU A 243 -4.28 -11.07 23.98
N THR A 244 -4.46 -11.90 24.99
CA THR A 244 -5.78 -12.18 25.58
C THR A 244 -6.27 -10.99 26.39
N ILE A 245 -7.55 -10.95 26.73
CA ILE A 245 -8.12 -9.90 27.60
C ILE A 245 -7.41 -9.85 28.96
N GLU A 246 -7.06 -11.02 29.50
CA GLU A 246 -6.33 -11.15 30.76
C GLU A 246 -4.91 -10.56 30.65
N GLN A 247 -4.15 -10.95 29.62
CA GLN A 247 -2.82 -10.41 29.35
C GLN A 247 -2.83 -8.89 29.14
N VAL A 248 -3.87 -8.36 28.46
CA VAL A 248 -4.06 -6.91 28.33
C VAL A 248 -4.30 -6.27 29.70
N GLY A 249 -5.10 -6.90 30.57
CA GLY A 249 -5.34 -6.44 31.94
C GLY A 249 -4.07 -6.40 32.79
N GLU A 250 -3.17 -7.36 32.62
CA GLU A 250 -1.90 -7.45 33.35
C GLU A 250 -0.90 -6.34 33.00
N ILE A 251 -0.89 -5.88 31.74
CA ILE A 251 -0.04 -4.76 31.30
C ILE A 251 -0.47 -3.44 31.96
N GLY A 252 -1.73 -3.34 32.37
CA GLY A 252 -2.33 -2.09 32.85
C GLY A 252 -2.64 -1.13 31.72
N GLN A 253 -2.76 0.16 32.02
CA GLN A 253 -3.25 1.15 31.05
C GLN A 253 -2.19 1.67 30.07
N VAL A 254 -0.91 1.42 30.36
CA VAL A 254 0.21 1.96 29.59
C VAL A 254 1.01 0.82 29.02
N MET A 255 0.98 0.66 27.69
CA MET A 255 1.87 -0.29 27.05
C MET A 255 3.32 0.21 27.13
N PRO A 256 4.23 -0.58 27.72
CA PRO A 256 5.63 -0.20 27.83
C PRO A 256 6.29 -0.19 26.45
N THR A 257 7.19 0.78 26.27
CA THR A 257 8.14 0.77 25.15
C THR A 257 9.39 0.02 25.58
N GLN A 258 9.67 -1.08 24.87
CA GLN A 258 10.86 -1.89 25.10
C GLN A 258 12.02 -1.33 24.29
N ASN A 259 13.24 -1.51 24.77
CA ASN A 259 14.43 -1.31 23.96
C ASN A 259 14.45 -2.37 22.86
N LEU A 260 14.59 -1.95 21.61
CA LEU A 260 14.58 -2.87 20.48
C LEU A 260 15.73 -3.88 20.48
N ASP A 261 16.84 -3.64 21.18
CA ASP A 261 17.92 -4.62 21.31
C ASP A 261 17.45 -5.87 22.07
N ASN A 262 16.70 -5.68 23.16
CA ASN A 262 16.11 -6.79 23.91
C ASN A 262 15.03 -7.52 23.07
N VAL A 263 14.26 -6.76 22.27
CA VAL A 263 13.24 -7.31 21.35
C VAL A 263 13.91 -8.17 20.27
N VAL A 264 15.04 -7.71 19.73
CA VAL A 264 15.83 -8.43 18.72
C VAL A 264 16.46 -9.67 19.33
N GLU A 265 17.08 -9.56 20.50
CA GLU A 265 17.69 -10.69 21.21
C GLU A 265 16.67 -11.81 21.45
N ALA A 266 15.50 -11.48 22.02
CA ALA A 266 14.43 -12.46 22.24
C ALA A 266 13.91 -13.09 20.94
N ALA A 267 13.84 -12.32 19.84
CA ALA A 267 13.41 -12.83 18.55
C ALA A 267 14.46 -13.74 17.89
N GLU A 268 15.74 -13.41 18.00
CA GLU A 268 16.85 -14.21 17.47
C GLU A 268 17.03 -15.51 18.25
N GLU A 269 16.83 -15.49 19.57
CA GLU A 269 16.81 -16.69 20.40
C GLU A 269 15.66 -17.63 19.99
N ALA A 270 14.45 -17.09 19.79
CA ALA A 270 13.27 -17.85 19.39
C ALA A 270 13.31 -18.34 17.94
N TYR A 271 14.00 -17.62 17.06
CA TYR A 271 14.18 -17.98 15.66
C TYR A 271 15.62 -17.71 15.19
N PRO A 272 16.56 -18.62 15.51
CA PRO A 272 17.95 -18.48 15.07
C PRO A 272 18.10 -18.38 13.55
N GLY A 273 18.91 -17.42 13.10
CA GLY A 273 19.17 -17.16 11.68
C GLY A 273 18.11 -16.30 10.97
N LEU A 274 17.17 -15.70 11.71
CA LEU A 274 16.20 -14.74 11.17
C LEU A 274 16.89 -13.45 10.73
N ASN A 275 16.97 -13.22 9.42
CA ASN A 275 17.45 -11.95 8.89
C ASN A 275 16.35 -10.89 9.00
N ILE A 276 16.34 -10.13 10.09
CA ILE A 276 15.31 -9.15 10.43
C ILE A 276 15.24 -8.06 9.35
N LYS A 277 14.03 -7.85 8.83
CA LYS A 277 13.71 -6.81 7.83
C LYS A 277 12.79 -5.74 8.36
N LEU A 278 11.97 -6.05 9.35
CA LEU A 278 11.00 -5.09 9.88
C LEU A 278 10.63 -5.47 11.32
N ILE A 279 10.60 -4.49 12.20
CA ILE A 279 10.05 -4.62 13.55
C ILE A 279 8.80 -3.75 13.63
N SER A 280 7.64 -4.38 13.81
CA SER A 280 6.38 -3.68 14.07
C SER A 280 6.20 -3.47 15.57
N PHE A 281 5.83 -2.25 15.95
CA PHE A 281 5.43 -1.95 17.32
C PHE A 281 3.95 -2.31 17.53
N PRO A 282 3.54 -2.62 18.76
CA PRO A 282 2.13 -2.78 19.12
C PRO A 282 1.33 -1.50 18.78
N ARG A 283 0.32 -1.63 17.91
CA ARG A 283 -0.54 -0.50 17.48
C ARG A 283 -1.87 -0.41 18.23
N ALA A 284 -2.30 -1.52 18.82
CA ALA A 284 -3.52 -1.65 19.59
C ALA A 284 -3.20 -2.20 20.98
N ALA A 285 -4.11 -2.06 21.95
CA ALA A 285 -3.89 -2.52 23.33
C ALA A 285 -3.59 -4.03 23.43
N ASN A 286 -4.15 -4.85 22.54
CA ASN A 286 -3.86 -6.29 22.44
C ASN A 286 -2.75 -6.63 21.43
N GLY A 287 -2.05 -5.61 20.95
CA GLY A 287 -0.99 -5.73 19.96
C GLY A 287 0.29 -6.32 20.56
N THR A 288 1.13 -6.85 19.68
CA THR A 288 2.40 -7.49 20.01
C THR A 288 3.53 -6.82 19.24
N TYR A 289 4.77 -6.95 19.72
CA TYR A 289 5.89 -6.71 18.82
C TYR A 289 5.89 -7.82 17.78
N PHE A 290 6.07 -7.45 16.51
CA PHE A 290 6.19 -8.44 15.45
C PHE A 290 7.49 -8.21 14.68
N VAL A 291 8.49 -9.04 14.97
CA VAL A 291 9.81 -9.03 14.35
C VAL A 291 9.78 -9.94 13.13
N GLN A 292 9.86 -9.35 11.94
CA GLN A 292 9.68 -10.03 10.65
C GLN A 292 11.00 -10.09 9.91
N GLY A 293 11.24 -11.19 9.19
CA GLY A 293 12.50 -11.36 8.51
C GLY A 293 12.51 -12.48 7.48
N MET A 294 13.68 -12.77 6.93
CA MET A 294 13.85 -13.85 5.97
C MET A 294 14.64 -15.00 6.57
N VAL A 295 14.18 -16.23 6.31
CA VAL A 295 14.91 -17.47 6.59
C VAL A 295 14.78 -18.39 5.38
N GLY A 296 15.90 -18.69 4.73
CA GLY A 296 15.94 -19.60 3.58
C GLY A 296 15.49 -18.94 2.27
N ASN A 297 14.24 -19.14 1.86
CA ASN A 297 13.78 -18.82 0.51
C ASN A 297 13.64 -17.29 0.27
N PRO A 298 14.40 -16.67 -0.66
CA PRO A 298 14.28 -15.25 -0.97
C PRO A 298 13.04 -14.90 -1.81
N LEU A 299 12.31 -15.90 -2.29
CA LEU A 299 11.10 -15.73 -3.12
C LEU A 299 9.82 -15.61 -2.29
N ILE A 300 9.88 -15.50 -0.96
CA ILE A 300 8.71 -15.25 -0.11
C ILE A 300 8.86 -13.90 0.60
N ARG A 301 7.74 -13.25 0.93
CA ARG A 301 7.75 -11.95 1.61
C ARG A 301 8.39 -12.08 3.01
N PRO A 302 9.09 -11.04 3.52
CA PRO A 302 9.68 -11.08 4.85
C PRO A 302 8.66 -11.34 5.97
N ARG A 303 7.39 -10.94 5.79
CA ARG A 303 6.34 -11.24 6.77
C ARG A 303 6.12 -12.74 6.97
N SER A 304 6.54 -13.61 6.04
CA SER A 304 6.29 -15.05 6.15
C SER A 304 7.07 -15.73 7.28
N ASN A 305 8.12 -15.08 7.79
CA ASN A 305 8.87 -15.56 8.95
C ASN A 305 8.98 -14.45 9.99
N GLY A 306 8.80 -14.78 11.25
CA GLY A 306 8.95 -13.81 12.32
C GLY A 306 8.50 -14.30 13.68
N VAL A 307 8.65 -13.45 14.68
CA VAL A 307 8.35 -13.75 16.08
C VAL A 307 7.41 -12.69 16.63
N PHE A 308 6.33 -13.13 17.27
CA PHE A 308 5.41 -12.30 18.01
C PHE A 308 5.80 -12.33 19.49
N LEU A 309 6.09 -11.15 20.04
CA LEU A 309 6.56 -11.00 21.42
C LEU A 309 5.56 -10.20 22.25
N HIS A 310 5.40 -10.61 23.50
CA HIS A 310 4.61 -9.89 24.48
C HIS A 310 5.23 -8.51 24.74
N PRO A 311 4.46 -7.41 24.67
CA PRO A 311 5.03 -6.07 24.69
C PRO A 311 5.64 -5.65 26.03
N ALA A 312 5.22 -6.24 27.15
CA ALA A 312 5.75 -5.93 28.47
C ALA A 312 6.87 -6.87 28.93
N THR A 313 6.78 -8.16 28.59
CA THR A 313 7.66 -9.21 29.14
C THR A 313 8.63 -9.76 28.10
N LEU A 314 8.43 -9.44 26.82
CA LEU A 314 9.16 -10.04 25.68
C LEU A 314 9.02 -11.56 25.58
N GLU A 315 8.04 -12.15 26.27
CA GLU A 315 7.72 -13.57 26.12
C GLU A 315 7.31 -13.89 24.68
N VAL A 316 7.79 -15.02 24.17
CA VAL A 316 7.47 -15.50 22.83
C VAL A 316 6.06 -16.07 22.79
N LEU A 317 5.14 -15.30 22.22
CA LEU A 317 3.74 -15.72 22.09
C LEU A 317 3.55 -16.66 20.90
N HIS A 318 4.25 -16.39 19.80
CA HIS A 318 4.18 -17.24 18.61
C HIS A 318 5.39 -17.03 17.70
N VAL A 319 5.91 -18.12 17.13
CA VAL A 319 6.92 -18.08 16.07
C VAL A 319 6.28 -18.48 14.76
N ARG A 320 6.24 -17.55 13.82
CA ARG A 320 5.72 -17.77 12.47
C ARG A 320 6.81 -18.30 11.57
N ARG A 321 6.61 -19.50 11.02
CA ARG A 321 7.56 -20.15 10.11
C ARG A 321 6.89 -20.42 8.76
N SER A 322 7.50 -19.93 7.69
CA SER A 322 6.96 -20.13 6.34
C SER A 322 6.89 -21.60 5.94
N LYS A 323 7.70 -22.47 6.55
CA LYS A 323 7.68 -23.92 6.30
C LYS A 323 6.41 -24.63 6.77
N GLU A 324 5.70 -24.01 7.72
CA GLU A 324 4.45 -24.55 8.30
C GLU A 324 3.22 -24.07 7.53
N TYR A 325 3.40 -23.17 6.55
CA TYR A 325 2.29 -22.63 5.79
C TYR A 325 1.66 -23.72 4.93
N PRO A 326 0.32 -23.80 4.90
CA PRO A 326 -0.35 -24.57 3.86
C PRO A 326 0.08 -24.07 2.48
N ALA A 327 0.17 -24.97 1.49
CA ALA A 327 0.74 -24.68 0.18
C ALA A 327 0.15 -23.42 -0.49
N PHE A 328 -1.16 -23.20 -0.34
CA PHE A 328 -1.82 -22.00 -0.85
C PHE A 328 -1.21 -20.70 -0.28
N TYR A 329 -1.01 -20.62 1.03
CA TYR A 329 -0.43 -19.45 1.70
C TYR A 329 1.04 -19.30 1.39
N TYR A 330 1.77 -20.41 1.27
CA TYR A 330 3.16 -20.35 0.83
C TYR A 330 3.28 -19.70 -0.56
N ILE A 331 2.47 -20.15 -1.52
CA ILE A 331 2.42 -19.58 -2.87
C ILE A 331 1.97 -18.11 -2.83
N ASN A 332 1.04 -17.75 -1.95
CA ASN A 332 0.61 -16.37 -1.76
C ASN A 332 1.77 -15.44 -1.43
N GLU A 333 2.67 -15.90 -0.57
CA GLU A 333 3.84 -15.13 -0.18
C GLU A 333 4.87 -15.03 -1.32
N MET A 334 4.79 -15.88 -2.35
CA MET A 334 5.63 -15.78 -3.55
C MET A 334 5.13 -14.78 -4.59
N ALA A 335 3.87 -14.35 -4.52
CA ALA A 335 3.28 -13.47 -5.52
C ALA A 335 4.01 -12.12 -5.62
N ASP A 336 4.25 -11.43 -4.50
CA ASP A 336 4.92 -10.12 -4.50
C ASP A 336 6.37 -10.19 -5.00
N PRO A 337 7.26 -11.07 -4.47
CA PRO A 337 8.62 -11.18 -4.99
C PRO A 337 8.67 -11.43 -6.50
N LEU A 338 7.79 -12.30 -7.03
CA LEU A 338 7.73 -12.61 -8.46
C LEU A 338 7.12 -11.49 -9.29
N HIS A 339 6.11 -10.79 -8.79
CA HIS A 339 5.46 -9.71 -9.52
C HIS A 339 6.37 -8.47 -9.62
N PHE A 340 7.05 -8.11 -8.53
CA PHE A 340 7.93 -6.94 -8.48
C PHE A 340 9.38 -7.24 -8.88
N GLY A 341 9.80 -8.50 -8.87
CA GLY A 341 11.15 -8.90 -9.26
C GLY A 341 12.23 -8.41 -8.29
N TYR A 342 11.93 -8.18 -7.01
CA TYR A 342 12.91 -7.66 -6.04
C TYR A 342 13.77 -8.73 -5.36
N PHE A 343 13.53 -10.01 -5.61
CA PHE A 343 14.20 -11.12 -4.91
C PHE A 343 15.72 -11.18 -5.11
N GLY A 344 16.25 -10.61 -6.20
CA GLY A 344 17.68 -10.45 -6.45
C GLY A 344 18.17 -9.01 -6.29
N GLY A 345 17.42 -8.15 -5.61
CA GLY A 345 17.71 -6.73 -5.47
C GLY A 345 17.54 -5.93 -6.77
N LEU A 346 18.34 -4.89 -6.94
CA LEU A 346 18.27 -3.99 -8.11
C LEU A 346 18.45 -4.72 -9.46
N PRO A 347 19.40 -5.68 -9.63
CA PRO A 347 19.57 -6.37 -10.91
C PRO A 347 18.29 -7.03 -11.45
N THR A 348 17.55 -7.76 -10.61
CA THR A 348 16.31 -8.41 -11.02
C THR A 348 15.19 -7.39 -11.28
N LYS A 349 15.13 -6.31 -10.50
CA LYS A 349 14.19 -5.20 -10.75
C LYS A 349 14.44 -4.53 -12.09
N LEU A 350 15.70 -4.35 -12.50
CA LEU A 350 16.03 -3.78 -13.82
C LEU A 350 15.60 -4.71 -14.97
N ILE A 351 15.72 -6.03 -14.80
CA ILE A 351 15.16 -6.99 -15.77
C ILE A 351 13.64 -6.81 -15.86
N TRP A 352 12.95 -6.75 -14.72
CA TRP A 352 11.50 -6.53 -14.68
C TRP A 352 11.11 -5.19 -15.32
N PHE A 353 11.88 -4.13 -15.08
CA PHE A 353 11.67 -2.81 -15.67
C PHE A 353 11.80 -2.86 -17.20
N ILE A 354 12.86 -3.48 -17.73
CA ILE A 354 13.08 -3.61 -19.19
C ILE A 354 11.92 -4.36 -19.85
N PHE A 355 11.50 -5.49 -19.26
CA PHE A 355 10.36 -6.24 -19.81
C PHE A 355 9.04 -5.49 -19.61
N GLY A 356 8.85 -4.75 -18.53
CA GLY A 356 7.71 -3.84 -18.32
C GLY A 356 7.63 -2.74 -19.39
N VAL A 357 8.76 -2.11 -19.72
CA VAL A 357 8.86 -1.15 -20.84
C VAL A 357 8.48 -1.82 -22.15
N ALA A 358 8.99 -3.03 -22.40
CA ALA A 358 8.63 -3.79 -23.60
C ALA A 358 7.12 -4.09 -23.65
N MET A 359 6.50 -4.53 -22.54
CA MET A 359 5.06 -4.76 -22.45
C MET A 359 4.24 -3.49 -22.70
N THR A 360 4.64 -2.37 -22.11
CA THR A 360 4.03 -1.06 -22.34
C THR A 360 4.14 -0.68 -23.83
N GLY A 361 5.32 -0.87 -24.41
CA GLY A 361 5.58 -0.65 -25.84
C GLY A 361 4.73 -1.54 -26.75
N LEU A 362 4.39 -2.77 -26.35
CA LEU A 362 3.47 -3.62 -27.12
C LEU A 362 2.06 -3.03 -27.20
N SER A 363 1.54 -2.46 -26.12
CA SER A 363 0.24 -1.77 -26.15
C SER A 363 0.27 -0.59 -27.12
N VAL A 364 1.31 0.25 -27.05
CA VAL A 364 1.47 1.42 -27.94
C VAL A 364 1.63 1.00 -29.41
N THR A 365 2.53 0.07 -29.69
CA THR A 365 2.78 -0.41 -31.05
C THR A 365 1.58 -1.17 -31.62
N GLY A 366 0.82 -1.91 -30.80
CA GLY A 366 -0.41 -2.59 -31.20
C GLY A 366 -1.51 -1.63 -31.67
N VAL A 367 -1.71 -0.53 -30.93
CA VAL A 367 -2.61 0.57 -31.35
C VAL A 367 -2.12 1.18 -32.65
N TRP A 368 -0.83 1.55 -32.71
CA TRP A 368 -0.26 2.21 -33.88
C TRP A 368 -0.37 1.34 -35.15
N LEU A 369 -0.10 0.03 -35.05
CA LEU A 369 -0.25 -0.91 -36.17
C LEU A 369 -1.70 -1.05 -36.63
N THR A 370 -2.65 -1.08 -35.69
CA THR A 370 -4.08 -1.15 -35.98
C THR A 370 -4.58 0.15 -36.61
N TRP A 371 -4.13 1.28 -36.10
CA TRP A 371 -4.40 2.61 -36.64
C TRP A 371 -3.91 2.74 -38.09
N ARG A 372 -2.65 2.38 -38.37
CA ARG A 372 -2.08 2.37 -39.73
C ARG A 372 -2.81 1.43 -40.69
N ARG A 373 -3.55 0.43 -40.18
CA ARG A 373 -4.39 -0.48 -40.98
C ARG A 373 -5.78 0.10 -41.24
N LEU A 374 -6.41 0.69 -40.22
CA LEU A 374 -7.80 1.15 -40.27
C LEU A 374 -7.95 2.59 -40.77
N LYS A 375 -6.88 3.40 -40.71
CA LYS A 375 -6.87 4.84 -41.07
C LYS A 375 -7.95 5.69 -40.36
N THR A 376 -8.45 5.23 -39.21
CA THR A 376 -9.46 5.92 -38.40
C THR A 376 -8.80 6.73 -37.30
N ILE A 377 -9.14 8.01 -37.18
CA ILE A 377 -8.58 8.91 -36.14
C ILE A 377 -9.51 9.00 -34.92
N SER A 378 -10.79 8.66 -35.08
CA SER A 378 -11.77 8.73 -33.99
C SER A 378 -11.66 7.53 -33.03
N PRO A 379 -11.83 7.75 -31.71
CA PRO A 379 -11.97 6.68 -30.75
C PRO A 379 -13.19 5.81 -31.06
N SER A 380 -13.10 4.50 -30.81
CA SER A 380 -14.21 3.57 -31.00
C SER A 380 -15.21 3.64 -29.84
N LYS A 381 -16.43 3.13 -30.05
CA LYS A 381 -17.45 3.01 -28.98
C LYS A 381 -16.92 2.31 -27.73
N ALA A 382 -16.09 1.27 -27.89
CA ALA A 382 -15.54 0.57 -26.73
C ALA A 382 -14.39 1.35 -26.05
N GLN A 383 -13.63 2.18 -26.79
CA GLN A 383 -12.68 3.11 -26.15
C GLN A 383 -13.42 4.17 -25.33
N TYR A 384 -14.51 4.74 -25.88
CA TYR A 384 -15.40 5.62 -25.11
C TYR A 384 -15.97 4.92 -23.87
N ALA A 385 -16.33 3.64 -23.96
CA ALA A 385 -16.81 2.88 -22.81
C ALA A 385 -15.75 2.66 -21.71
N THR A 386 -14.45 2.83 -22.00
CA THR A 386 -13.39 2.78 -20.98
C THR A 386 -13.09 4.13 -20.34
N LEU A 387 -13.50 5.25 -20.95
CA LEU A 387 -13.26 6.59 -20.40
C LEU A 387 -13.86 6.80 -19.00
N PRO A 388 -15.06 6.30 -18.66
CA PRO A 388 -15.59 6.40 -17.30
C PRO A 388 -14.63 5.87 -16.23
N VAL A 389 -13.87 4.80 -16.52
CA VAL A 389 -12.87 4.26 -15.57
C VAL A 389 -11.75 5.26 -15.33
N LEU A 390 -11.28 5.95 -16.38
CA LEU A 390 -10.23 6.97 -16.26
C LEU A 390 -10.75 8.23 -15.53
N VAL A 391 -12.00 8.64 -15.81
CA VAL A 391 -12.65 9.75 -15.11
C VAL A 391 -12.84 9.41 -13.63
N LEU A 392 -13.31 8.21 -13.31
CA LEU A 392 -13.42 7.74 -11.92
C LEU A 392 -12.05 7.70 -11.25
N SER A 393 -11.02 7.23 -11.94
CA SER A 393 -9.65 7.25 -11.41
C SER A 393 -9.20 8.67 -11.06
N MET A 394 -9.48 9.67 -11.90
CA MET A 394 -9.17 11.07 -11.61
C MET A 394 -10.01 11.65 -10.46
N TYR A 395 -11.29 11.28 -10.37
CA TYR A 395 -12.13 11.67 -9.23
C TYR A 395 -11.61 11.07 -7.92
N PHE A 396 -11.29 9.78 -7.90
CA PHE A 396 -10.73 9.14 -6.71
C PHE A 396 -9.30 9.59 -6.42
N PHE A 397 -8.55 10.05 -7.42
CA PHE A 397 -7.26 10.69 -7.20
C PHE A 397 -7.37 11.93 -6.32
N THR A 398 -8.39 12.78 -6.51
CA THR A 398 -8.53 13.98 -5.65
C THR A 398 -8.80 13.58 -4.20
N ILE A 399 -9.67 12.60 -3.98
CA ILE A 399 -9.96 12.03 -2.63
C ILE A 399 -8.70 11.38 -2.05
N TRP A 400 -7.97 10.63 -2.86
CA TRP A 400 -6.74 9.98 -2.43
C TRP A 400 -5.65 10.99 -2.08
N PHE A 401 -5.52 12.07 -2.86
CA PHE A 401 -4.54 13.14 -2.67
C PHE A 401 -4.83 13.95 -1.41
N ASP A 402 -6.10 14.21 -1.14
CA ASP A 402 -6.57 14.91 0.07
C ASP A 402 -6.15 14.19 1.36
N ARG A 403 -6.11 12.84 1.37
CA ARG A 403 -5.61 12.05 2.52
C ARG A 403 -4.14 12.30 2.87
N PHE A 404 -3.39 12.86 1.93
CA PHE A 404 -1.99 13.22 2.09
C PHE A 404 -1.79 14.72 2.33
N GLN A 405 -2.86 15.52 2.33
CA GLN A 405 -2.82 16.89 2.80
C GLN A 405 -3.02 16.86 4.32
N TYR A 406 -1.92 16.87 5.07
CA TYR A 406 -2.03 17.10 6.50
C TYR A 406 -2.53 18.52 6.74
N PRO A 407 -3.54 18.73 7.61
CA PRO A 407 -3.87 20.07 8.06
C PRO A 407 -2.62 20.69 8.67
N SER A 408 -2.35 21.96 8.36
CA SER A 408 -1.25 22.68 8.97
C SER A 408 -1.30 22.52 10.49
N PRO A 409 -0.15 22.30 11.15
CA PRO A 409 -0.14 22.43 12.59
C PRO A 409 -0.66 23.83 12.95
N PRO A 410 -1.45 23.95 14.03
CA PRO A 410 -1.99 25.23 14.46
C PRO A 410 -0.89 26.26 14.70
N SER A 411 -1.18 27.53 14.42
CA SER A 411 -0.26 28.65 14.63
C SER A 411 -0.08 28.98 16.10
N GLU A 412 -1.08 28.64 16.93
CA GLU A 412 -1.04 28.78 18.38
C GLU A 412 -1.76 27.60 19.02
N GLU A 413 -1.11 26.96 20.01
CA GLU A 413 -1.74 25.95 20.86
C GLU A 413 -1.72 26.42 22.31
N VAL A 414 -2.90 26.54 22.89
CA VAL A 414 -3.06 26.82 24.32
C VAL A 414 -3.47 25.51 24.99
N PRO A 415 -2.60 24.90 25.83
CA PRO A 415 -2.99 23.75 26.63
C PRO A 415 -4.05 24.19 27.64
N PHE A 416 -5.25 23.61 27.57
CA PHE A 416 -6.36 24.00 28.43
C PHE A 416 -6.65 22.99 29.55
N GLY A 417 -6.08 21.79 29.45
CA GLY A 417 -6.23 20.77 30.47
C GLY A 417 -5.30 19.60 30.25
N THR A 418 -4.78 19.06 31.33
CA THR A 418 -4.14 17.75 31.33
C THR A 418 -4.73 16.96 32.48
N MET A 419 -5.51 15.94 32.16
CA MET A 419 -6.04 15.01 33.15
C MET A 419 -5.23 13.72 33.06
N THR A 420 -4.73 13.25 34.20
CA THR A 420 -4.09 11.94 34.28
C THR A 420 -4.97 11.06 35.15
N THR A 421 -5.46 9.95 34.61
CA THR A 421 -6.23 8.96 35.36
C THR A 421 -5.69 7.59 34.99
N ASP A 422 -5.31 6.83 36.01
CA ASP A 422 -4.84 5.44 35.90
C ASP A 422 -3.70 5.18 34.89
N GLY A 423 -2.90 6.20 34.55
CA GLY A 423 -1.79 6.09 33.60
C GLY A 423 -2.09 6.60 32.18
N ILE A 424 -3.32 7.04 31.92
CA ILE A 424 -3.70 7.72 30.69
C ILE A 424 -3.67 9.23 30.93
N GLN A 425 -2.85 9.94 30.16
CA GLN A 425 -2.77 11.39 30.12
C GLN A 425 -3.67 11.90 28.97
N ALA A 426 -4.84 12.40 29.32
CA ALA A 426 -5.67 13.16 28.41
C ALA A 426 -5.14 14.60 28.36
N ARG A 427 -4.47 14.94 27.26
CA ARG A 427 -4.09 16.33 26.97
C ARG A 427 -5.14 16.93 26.07
N ALA A 428 -5.65 18.07 26.49
CA ALA A 428 -6.62 18.82 25.74
C ALA A 428 -5.99 20.18 25.37
N THR A 429 -5.93 20.47 24.09
CA THR A 429 -5.35 21.71 23.54
C THR A 429 -6.39 22.45 22.71
N ILE A 430 -6.41 23.78 22.85
CA ILE A 430 -7.11 24.66 21.92
C ILE A 430 -6.09 25.04 20.87
N ALA A 431 -6.36 24.65 19.64
CA ALA A 431 -5.51 24.84 18.48
C ALA A 431 -6.18 25.88 17.58
N ARG A 432 -5.52 27.03 17.37
CA ARG A 432 -5.97 28.04 16.41
C ARG A 432 -5.19 27.88 15.11
N SER A 433 -5.89 27.83 13.98
CA SER A 433 -5.26 27.63 12.67
C SER A 433 -5.38 28.89 11.80
N GLY A 434 -4.31 29.69 11.72
CA GLY A 434 -4.20 30.80 10.76
C GLY A 434 -4.68 32.17 11.28
N ASP A 435 -4.59 33.18 10.39
CA ASP A 435 -4.94 34.59 10.67
C ASP A 435 -6.46 34.86 10.68
N ALA A 436 -7.27 33.94 10.14
CA ALA A 436 -8.73 34.03 10.22
C ALA A 436 -9.17 33.69 11.66
N ALA A 437 -9.87 34.61 12.31
CA ALA A 437 -10.25 34.49 13.71
C ALA A 437 -11.33 33.44 14.01
N GLU A 438 -11.78 32.69 13.00
CA GLU A 438 -13.03 31.93 13.02
C GLU A 438 -12.84 30.42 13.21
N ASP A 439 -11.64 29.86 13.00
CA ASP A 439 -11.38 28.41 13.11
C ASP A 439 -10.60 28.04 14.38
N ALA A 440 -11.27 28.10 15.54
CA ALA A 440 -10.75 27.52 16.78
C ALA A 440 -11.09 26.02 16.83
N THR A 441 -10.08 25.18 16.95
CA THR A 441 -10.23 23.73 17.00
C THR A 441 -9.88 23.20 18.39
N ILE A 442 -10.79 22.48 19.05
CA ILE A 442 -10.44 21.78 20.28
C ILE A 442 -9.93 20.38 19.90
N ARG A 443 -8.71 20.07 20.35
CA ARG A 443 -8.05 18.77 20.14
C ARG A 443 -7.95 18.02 21.46
N PHE A 444 -8.36 16.75 21.42
CA PHE A 444 -8.16 15.81 22.52
C PHE A 444 -7.16 14.74 22.10
N ALA A 445 -5.98 14.72 22.73
CA ALA A 445 -5.02 13.64 22.60
C ALA A 445 -5.07 12.75 23.85
N LEU A 446 -5.35 11.45 23.66
CA LEU A 446 -5.26 10.48 24.73
C LEU A 446 -3.91 9.78 24.62
N LEU A 447 -2.95 10.23 25.41
CA LEU A 447 -1.60 9.68 25.46
C LEU A 447 -1.49 8.72 26.65
N SER A 448 -0.81 7.60 26.46
CA SER A 448 -0.32 6.82 27.61
C SER A 448 0.81 7.59 28.31
N GLN A 449 1.16 7.27 29.57
CA GLN A 449 2.31 7.87 30.27
C GLN A 449 3.64 7.76 29.49
N ALA A 450 3.75 6.83 28.53
CA ALA A 450 4.90 6.65 27.65
C ALA A 450 4.77 7.37 26.29
N GLY A 451 3.78 8.26 26.13
CA GLY A 451 3.57 9.06 24.92
C GLY A 451 2.93 8.30 23.75
N ARG A 452 2.37 7.10 23.96
CA ARG A 452 1.68 6.36 22.90
C ARG A 452 0.20 6.76 22.83
N PRO A 453 -0.33 7.22 21.69
CA PRO A 453 -1.72 7.60 21.55
C PRO A 453 -2.60 6.35 21.59
N ILE A 454 -3.51 6.31 22.56
CA ILE A 454 -4.60 5.32 22.64
C ILE A 454 -5.75 5.76 21.72
N VAL A 455 -5.96 7.08 21.61
CA VAL A 455 -6.80 7.75 20.61
C VAL A 455 -6.00 8.92 20.04
N GLN A 456 -5.87 8.99 18.71
CA GLN A 456 -4.93 9.89 18.04
C GLN A 456 -5.38 11.36 18.07
N SER A 457 -6.66 11.64 17.87
CA SER A 457 -7.23 12.96 18.15
C SER A 457 -8.74 12.94 18.03
N ALA A 458 -9.47 13.60 18.93
CA ALA A 458 -10.82 14.07 18.61
C ALA A 458 -10.76 15.58 18.33
N ARG A 459 -11.33 15.98 17.19
CA ARG A 459 -11.39 17.34 16.68
C ARG A 459 -12.82 17.84 16.78
N LEU A 460 -13.03 18.97 17.44
CA LEU A 460 -14.27 19.75 17.37
C LEU A 460 -13.99 21.04 16.61
N GLU A 461 -14.69 21.23 15.48
CA GLU A 461 -14.70 22.48 14.71
C GLU A 461 -15.96 23.27 15.10
N PHE A 462 -15.76 24.50 15.54
CA PHE A 462 -16.82 25.46 15.87
C PHE A 462 -16.95 26.47 14.73
N TRP A 463 -18.18 26.85 14.38
CA TRP A 463 -18.46 27.86 13.36
C TRP A 463 -19.04 29.09 14.05
N ASP A 464 -18.50 30.27 13.74
CA ASP A 464 -19.21 31.56 13.87
C ASP A 464 -19.50 32.12 15.28
N ASP A 465 -18.75 31.74 16.33
CA ASP A 465 -18.97 32.31 17.67
C ASP A 465 -17.69 32.70 18.43
N GLN A 466 -17.38 34.00 18.42
CA GLN A 466 -16.28 34.58 19.21
C GLN A 466 -16.52 34.45 20.73
N GLU A 467 -17.77 34.39 21.20
CA GLU A 467 -18.08 34.26 22.63
C GLU A 467 -17.73 32.86 23.17
N LEU A 468 -17.94 31.80 22.38
CA LEU A 468 -17.55 30.44 22.75
C LEU A 468 -16.03 30.29 22.90
N VAL A 469 -15.26 30.87 21.97
CA VAL A 469 -13.79 30.88 22.04
C VAL A 469 -13.30 31.65 23.28
N GLN A 470 -13.95 32.77 23.60
CA GLN A 470 -13.65 33.57 24.80
C GLN A 470 -14.03 32.83 26.10
N ALA A 471 -15.19 32.18 26.14
CA ALA A 471 -15.68 31.41 27.30
C ALA A 471 -14.75 30.23 27.65
N PHE A 472 -14.09 29.63 26.65
CA PHE A 472 -13.07 28.61 26.88
C PHE A 472 -11.77 29.15 27.49
N SER A 473 -11.41 30.41 27.19
CA SER A 473 -10.17 31.03 27.72
C SER A 473 -10.25 31.36 29.21
N ASP A 474 -11.47 31.48 29.77
CA ASP A 474 -11.72 31.91 31.15
C ASP A 474 -11.96 30.76 32.17
N LEU A 475 -11.95 29.49 31.73
CA LEU A 475 -12.19 28.32 32.59
C LEU A 475 -11.01 28.03 33.54
N ARG A 476 -11.09 28.53 34.79
CA ARG A 476 -10.20 28.14 35.92
C ARG A 476 -10.81 26.97 36.71
N PHE A 477 -10.17 25.79 36.67
CA PHE A 477 -10.69 24.59 37.31
C PHE A 477 -10.53 24.58 38.85
N ARG A 478 -11.66 24.44 39.57
CA ARG A 478 -11.73 23.78 40.88
C ARG A 478 -12.20 22.34 40.67
N GLY A 479 -11.56 21.43 41.40
CA GLY A 479 -11.39 20.03 41.04
C GLY A 479 -12.65 19.18 40.91
N LEU A 480 -12.52 18.10 40.14
CA LEU A 480 -13.51 17.03 40.04
C LEU A 480 -12.84 15.66 39.92
N ARG A 481 -13.41 14.71 40.65
CA ARG A 481 -13.10 13.27 40.66
C ARG A 481 -13.98 12.55 39.63
N GLU A 482 -13.39 11.51 39.05
CA GLU A 482 -13.97 10.27 38.48
C GLU A 482 -15.22 10.31 37.58
N THR A 483 -15.10 9.57 36.46
CA THR A 483 -16.14 9.08 35.54
C THR A 483 -16.85 10.09 34.64
N ALA A 484 -16.23 10.43 33.48
CA ALA A 484 -16.82 10.42 32.13
C ALA A 484 -15.92 11.18 31.13
N ILE A 485 -14.94 10.50 30.54
CA ILE A 485 -13.85 11.11 29.74
C ILE A 485 -14.33 11.77 28.42
N LEU A 486 -15.59 11.57 28.00
CA LEU A 486 -16.15 12.22 26.80
C LEU A 486 -17.35 13.16 27.09
N GLN A 487 -18.12 12.93 28.16
CA GLN A 487 -19.23 13.83 28.53
C GLN A 487 -18.79 15.01 29.40
N GLN A 488 -17.63 14.93 30.08
CA GLN A 488 -17.18 16.01 30.97
C GLN A 488 -16.21 17.00 30.34
N VAL A 489 -15.70 16.74 29.14
CA VAL A 489 -14.71 17.60 28.48
C VAL A 489 -15.33 18.59 27.50
N VAL A 490 -16.62 18.44 27.21
CA VAL A 490 -17.44 19.37 26.43
C VAL A 490 -18.58 19.83 27.34
N PRO A 491 -18.59 21.08 27.83
CA PRO A 491 -19.65 21.61 28.69
C PRO A 491 -21.06 21.36 28.12
N GLU A 492 -22.04 21.06 28.98
CA GLU A 492 -23.45 20.82 28.59
C GLU A 492 -24.04 21.97 27.75
N ALA A 493 -23.57 23.20 27.96
CA ALA A 493 -23.95 24.39 27.19
C ALA A 493 -23.60 24.29 25.70
N ILE A 494 -22.57 23.52 25.34
CA ILE A 494 -22.11 23.33 23.95
C ILE A 494 -22.94 22.26 23.23
N LEU A 495 -23.41 21.25 23.96
CA LEU A 495 -24.33 20.23 23.41
C LEU A 495 -25.71 20.82 23.08
N ALA A 496 -26.04 21.99 23.62
CA ALA A 496 -27.28 22.70 23.33
C ALA A 496 -27.30 23.34 21.92
N ASP A 497 -26.12 23.65 21.34
CA ASP A 497 -25.94 24.20 19.98
C ASP A 497 -25.30 23.17 19.02
N ALA A 498 -25.77 21.92 19.10
CA ALA A 498 -25.27 20.80 18.30
C ALA A 498 -25.32 21.01 16.76
N ASP A 499 -26.12 21.96 16.28
CA ASP A 499 -26.25 22.29 14.86
C ASP A 499 -25.02 23.04 14.29
N GLN A 500 -24.12 23.54 15.14
CA GLN A 500 -22.93 24.32 14.75
C GLN A 500 -21.59 23.61 15.02
N ILE A 501 -21.61 22.33 15.39
CA ILE A 501 -20.41 21.59 15.80
C ILE A 501 -20.13 20.45 14.83
N ARG A 502 -18.93 20.46 14.23
CA ARG A 502 -18.44 19.30 13.48
C ARG A 502 -17.42 18.52 14.31
N ALA A 503 -17.83 17.35 14.79
CA ALA A 503 -16.94 16.42 15.48
C ALA A 503 -16.31 15.45 14.47
N SER A 504 -14.98 15.35 14.45
CA SER A 504 -14.26 14.28 13.76
C SER A 504 -13.32 13.58 14.73
N VAL A 505 -13.40 12.25 14.80
CA VAL A 505 -12.55 11.44 15.66
C VAL A 505 -11.62 10.63 14.79
N THR A 506 -10.32 10.85 14.97
CA THR A 506 -9.25 10.10 14.31
C THR A 506 -8.74 9.03 15.27
N PHE A 507 -9.02 7.77 14.93
CA PHE A 507 -8.57 6.60 15.69
C PHE A 507 -7.24 6.08 15.14
N SER A 508 -6.48 5.38 15.98
CA SER A 508 -5.13 4.90 15.68
C SER A 508 -5.02 3.74 14.70
N ASP A 509 -6.13 3.06 14.34
CA ASP A 509 -6.13 1.91 13.45
C ASP A 509 -7.44 1.77 12.64
N GLU A 510 -7.34 1.47 11.34
CA GLU A 510 -8.45 1.28 10.38
C GLU A 510 -9.15 -0.10 10.54
N SER A 511 -9.42 -0.54 11.77
CA SER A 511 -10.06 -1.85 12.01
C SER A 511 -11.60 -1.80 11.92
N GLU A 512 -12.24 -2.93 11.60
CA GLU A 512 -13.70 -3.11 11.47
C GLU A 512 -14.51 -2.57 12.68
N THR A 513 -13.88 -2.45 13.84
CA THR A 513 -14.49 -1.89 15.06
C THR A 513 -14.94 -0.43 14.86
N GLN A 514 -14.30 0.32 13.94
CA GLN A 514 -14.67 1.70 13.63
C GLN A 514 -16.06 1.85 13.00
N PHE A 515 -16.48 0.90 12.14
CA PHE A 515 -17.81 0.96 11.52
C PHE A 515 -18.93 0.75 12.55
N GLU A 516 -18.70 -0.09 13.56
CA GLU A 516 -19.68 -0.36 14.61
C GLU A 516 -19.76 0.78 15.64
N ILE A 517 -18.64 1.45 15.92
CA ILE A 517 -18.59 2.66 16.78
C ILE A 517 -19.23 3.86 16.06
N LEU A 518 -18.94 4.09 14.78
CA LEU A 518 -19.60 5.13 13.97
C LEU A 518 -21.11 4.90 13.83
N ARG A 519 -21.57 3.64 13.87
CA ARG A 519 -23.00 3.29 13.85
C ARG A 519 -23.71 3.52 15.18
N ARG A 520 -22.97 3.60 16.29
CA ARG A 520 -23.49 3.93 17.62
C ARG A 520 -23.38 5.42 17.96
N LEU A 521 -22.54 6.16 17.23
CA LEU A 521 -22.37 7.62 17.34
C LEU A 521 -23.32 8.42 16.43
N LYS A 522 -23.85 7.79 15.36
CA LYS A 522 -25.09 8.22 14.70
C LYS A 522 -26.29 7.74 15.50
#